data_AF-A0AAV0VS44-F1
#
_entry.id   AF-A0AAV0VS44-F1
#
_cell.length_a   1.000
_cell.length_b   1.000
_cell.length_c   1.000
_cell.angle_alpha   90.00
_cell.angle_beta   90.00
_cell.angle_gamma   90.00
#
_symmetry.space_group_name_H-M   'P 1'
#
loop_
_entity.id
_entity.type
_entity.pdbx_description
1 polymer ?
#
loop_
_entity_poly.entity_id
_entity_poly.type
_entity_poly.pdbx_seq_one_letter_code
_entity_poly.pdbx_strand_id
1 'polypeptide(L)'
;MVPFKQLYVYVVHALEDISHDPNPESSCKAALYLNSVTKIDFLVALEVTVTCFAYTLQLSISLQSKQLDISKALSDVMVIRSALEELREGADGQL
;
A
#
# COMPACT_ATOMS: atom_id res chain seq x y z
N MET A 1 -3.87 12.52 -3.26
CA MET A 1 -4.39 11.23 -2.74
C MET A 1 -3.70 10.98 -1.42
N VAL A 2 -4.44 10.78 -0.32
CA VAL A 2 -3.84 10.40 0.97
C VAL A 2 -3.56 8.89 0.92
N PRO A 3 -2.32 8.42 1.11
CA PRO A 3 -2.01 6.99 1.12
C PRO A 3 -2.79 6.27 2.22
N PHE A 4 -3.31 5.08 1.94
CA PHE A 4 -4.05 4.27 2.92
C PHE A 4 -3.27 4.06 4.23
N LYS A 5 -1.94 3.89 4.16
CA LYS A 5 -1.06 3.79 5.33
C LYS A 5 -1.15 4.99 6.27
N GLN A 6 -1.36 6.20 5.75
CA GLN A 6 -1.56 7.40 6.59
C GLN A 6 -2.95 7.45 7.22
N LEU A 7 -3.93 6.79 6.59
CA LEU A 7 -5.29 6.66 7.12
C LEU A 7 -5.44 5.50 8.10
N TYR A 8 -4.48 4.56 8.12
CA TYR A 8 -4.59 3.30 8.84
C TYR A 8 -5.04 3.46 10.30
N VAL A 9 -4.38 4.32 11.07
CA VAL A 9 -4.71 4.55 12.49
C VAL A 9 -6.13 5.08 12.64
N TYR A 10 -6.57 5.99 11.76
CA TYR A 10 -7.93 6.53 11.80
C TYR A 10 -8.97 5.46 11.41
N VAL A 11 -8.64 4.58 10.47
CA VAL A 11 -9.49 3.43 10.11
C VAL A 11 -9.63 2.47 11.27
N VAL A 12 -8.53 2.16 11.98
CA VAL A 12 -8.55 1.30 13.17
C VAL A 12 -9.44 1.91 14.25
N HIS A 13 -9.24 3.19 14.60
CA HIS A 13 -10.08 3.87 15.60
C HIS A 13 -11.55 3.94 15.20
N ALA A 14 -11.85 4.27 13.95
CA ALA A 14 -13.24 4.27 13.48
C ALA A 14 -13.89 2.89 13.59
N LEU A 15 -13.15 1.82 13.29
CA LEU A 15 -13.66 0.45 13.43
C LEU A 15 -13.82 0.04 14.91
N GLU A 16 -12.93 0.47 15.79
CA GLU A 16 -13.06 0.29 17.25
C GLU A 16 -14.34 0.97 17.77
N ASP A 17 -14.58 2.23 17.40
CA ASP A 17 -15.76 2.98 17.81
C ASP A 17 -17.05 2.32 17.31
N ILE A 18 -17.09 1.95 16.01
CA ILE A 18 -18.28 1.31 15.41
C ILE A 18 -18.51 -0.09 15.97
N SER A 19 -17.46 -0.79 16.44
CA SER A 19 -17.63 -2.12 17.07
C SER A 19 -18.43 -2.06 18.38
N HIS A 20 -18.55 -0.88 19.00
CA HIS A 20 -19.37 -0.64 20.18
C HIS A 20 -20.73 0.01 19.86
N ASP A 21 -21.07 0.15 18.58
CA ASP A 21 -22.34 0.73 18.14
C ASP A 21 -23.54 -0.16 18.55
N PRO A 22 -24.67 0.43 18.97
CA PRO A 22 -25.86 -0.33 19.35
C PRO A 22 -26.48 -1.13 18.20
N ASN A 23 -26.18 -0.81 16.93
CA ASN A 23 -26.60 -1.60 15.79
C ASN A 23 -25.76 -2.90 15.68
N PRO A 24 -26.35 -4.08 15.92
CA PRO A 24 -25.60 -5.35 15.95
C PRO A 24 -24.92 -5.68 14.62
N GLU A 25 -25.53 -5.30 13.49
CA GLU A 25 -24.96 -5.58 12.17
C GLU A 25 -23.71 -4.74 11.92
N SER A 26 -23.76 -3.43 12.20
CA SER A 26 -22.62 -2.53 12.07
C SER A 26 -21.49 -2.93 13.02
N SER A 27 -21.82 -3.19 14.28
CA SER A 27 -20.85 -3.62 15.30
C SER A 27 -20.14 -4.92 14.91
N CYS A 28 -20.90 -5.94 14.48
CA CYS A 28 -20.33 -7.22 14.06
C CYS A 28 -19.40 -7.07 12.84
N LYS A 29 -19.82 -6.33 11.81
CA LYS A 29 -18.98 -6.08 10.63
C LYS A 29 -17.71 -5.29 10.99
N ALA A 30 -17.83 -4.27 11.83
CA ALA A 30 -16.69 -3.48 12.28
C ALA A 30 -15.68 -4.33 13.06
N ALA A 31 -16.14 -5.20 13.96
CA ALA A 31 -15.28 -6.14 14.69
C ALA A 31 -14.56 -7.13 13.75
N LEU A 32 -15.23 -7.63 12.71
CA LEU A 32 -14.63 -8.50 11.70
C LEU A 32 -13.54 -7.78 10.89
N TYR A 33 -13.81 -6.54 10.46
CA TYR A 33 -12.84 -5.73 9.73
C TYR A 33 -11.67 -5.32 10.61
N LEU A 34 -11.91 -4.91 11.85
CA LEU A 34 -10.88 -4.57 12.83
C LEU A 34 -9.92 -5.75 13.03
N ASN A 35 -10.47 -6.95 13.26
CA ASN A 35 -9.67 -8.19 13.36
C ASN A 35 -8.90 -8.52 12.08
N SER A 36 -9.36 -8.07 10.92
CA SER A 36 -8.68 -8.35 9.64
C SER A 36 -7.52 -7.38 9.40
N VAL A 37 -7.73 -6.09 9.68
CA VAL A 37 -6.72 -5.04 9.41
C VAL A 37 -5.63 -4.94 10.48
N THR A 38 -5.81 -5.59 11.63
CA THR A 38 -4.81 -5.67 12.71
C THR A 38 -3.95 -6.94 12.64
N LYS A 39 -4.30 -7.91 11.78
CA LYS A 39 -3.48 -9.11 11.57
C LYS A 39 -2.12 -8.75 10.99
N ILE A 40 -1.09 -9.44 11.46
CA ILE A 40 0.30 -9.24 10.99
C ILE A 40 0.43 -9.43 9.48
N ASP A 41 -0.26 -10.42 8.91
CA ASP A 41 -0.23 -10.68 7.46
C ASP A 41 -0.76 -9.48 6.67
N PHE A 42 -1.80 -8.80 7.18
CA PHE A 42 -2.32 -7.58 6.56
C PHE A 42 -1.33 -6.43 6.70
N LEU A 43 -0.73 -6.24 7.87
CA LEU A 43 0.25 -5.18 8.11
C LEU A 43 1.49 -5.33 7.22
N VAL A 44 2.02 -6.55 7.12
CA VAL A 44 3.15 -6.86 6.23
C VAL A 44 2.75 -6.64 4.76
N ALA A 45 1.58 -7.13 4.34
CA ALA A 45 1.10 -6.91 2.98
C ALA A 45 0.91 -5.42 2.66
N LEU A 46 0.41 -4.63 3.62
CA LEU A 46 0.27 -3.19 3.48
C LEU A 46 1.63 -2.51 3.32
N GLU A 47 2.62 -2.86 4.13
CA GLU A 47 3.97 -2.29 4.04
C GLU A 47 4.66 -2.63 2.71
N VAL A 48 4.57 -3.90 2.29
CA VAL A 48 5.09 -4.37 1.01
C VAL A 48 4.41 -3.64 -0.14
N THR A 49 3.08 -3.48 -0.09
CA THR A 49 2.32 -2.77 -1.12
C THR A 49 2.75 -1.30 -1.24
N VAL A 50 2.90 -0.60 -0.11
CA VAL A 50 3.38 0.78 -0.08
C VAL A 50 4.78 0.90 -0.66
N THR A 51 5.66 -0.04 -0.30
CA THR A 51 7.03 -0.10 -0.82
C THR A 51 7.05 -0.33 -2.32
N CYS A 52 6.32 -1.33 -2.83
CA CYS A 52 6.20 -1.62 -4.25
C CYS A 52 5.64 -0.42 -5.04
N PHE A 53 4.61 0.25 -4.52
CA PHE A 53 4.03 1.42 -5.16
C PHE A 53 4.92 2.64 -5.14
N ALA A 54 5.85 2.76 -4.17
CA ALA A 54 6.83 3.84 -4.19
C ALA A 54 7.73 3.75 -5.43
N TYR A 55 8.14 2.54 -5.83
CA TYR A 55 8.91 2.34 -7.06
C TYR A 55 8.09 2.66 -8.30
N THR A 56 6.83 2.24 -8.37
CA THR A 56 5.99 2.39 -9.58
C THR A 56 5.24 3.72 -9.68
N LEU A 57 5.33 4.60 -8.68
CA LEU A 57 4.56 5.85 -8.62
C LEU A 57 4.84 6.77 -9.81
N GLN A 58 6.11 7.02 -10.13
CA GLN A 58 6.49 7.93 -11.21
C GLN A 58 6.04 7.39 -12.57
N LEU A 59 6.23 6.08 -12.80
CA LEU A 59 5.71 5.42 -13.98
C LEU A 59 4.18 5.56 -14.09
N SER A 60 3.46 5.34 -12.98
CA SER A 60 2.00 5.48 -12.93
C SER A 60 1.55 6.90 -13.29
N ILE A 61 2.26 7.93 -12.81
CA ILE A 61 2.02 9.34 -13.16
C ILE A 61 2.29 9.57 -14.66
N SER A 62 3.42 9.09 -15.18
CA SER A 62 3.78 9.22 -16.59
C SER A 62 2.74 8.58 -17.51
N LEU A 63 2.27 7.38 -17.18
CA LEU A 63 1.28 6.62 -17.97
C LEU A 63 -0.11 7.24 -17.95
N GLN A 64 -0.49 7.94 -16.87
CA GLN A 64 -1.79 8.60 -16.74
C GLN A 64 -1.77 10.05 -17.26
N SER A 65 -0.63 10.53 -17.76
CA SER A 65 -0.51 11.86 -18.36
C SER A 65 -1.38 11.99 -19.62
N LYS A 66 -2.06 13.13 -19.76
CA LYS A 66 -2.80 13.48 -21.00
C LYS A 66 -1.89 13.54 -22.23
N GLN A 67 -0.64 13.92 -22.02
CA GLN A 67 0.41 13.87 -23.04
C GLN A 67 1.37 12.76 -22.62
N LEU A 68 1.08 11.55 -23.09
CA LEU A 68 1.90 10.38 -22.77
C LEU A 68 3.27 10.52 -23.46
N ASP A 69 4.31 10.62 -22.65
CA ASP A 69 5.69 10.51 -23.10
C ASP A 69 6.16 9.06 -22.95
N ILE A 70 6.15 8.32 -24.06
CA ILE A 70 6.50 6.90 -24.10
C ILE A 70 7.99 6.70 -23.78
N SER A 71 8.86 7.61 -24.22
CA SER A 71 10.30 7.54 -23.95
C SER A 71 10.58 7.70 -22.46
N LYS A 72 9.89 8.64 -21.81
CA LYS A 72 9.94 8.80 -20.35
C LYS A 72 9.41 7.56 -19.63
N ALA A 73 8.24 7.04 -20.02
CA ALA A 73 7.68 5.85 -19.40
C ALA A 73 8.61 4.62 -19.51
N LEU A 74 9.29 4.46 -20.65
CA LEU A 74 10.28 3.40 -20.83
C LEU A 74 11.51 3.61 -19.91
N SER A 75 11.96 4.86 -19.78
CA SER A 75 13.03 5.21 -18.83
C SER A 75 12.63 4.89 -17.39
N ASP A 76 11.40 5.24 -16.99
CA ASP A 76 10.86 4.95 -15.66
C ASP A 76 10.84 3.42 -15.39
N VAL A 77 10.48 2.59 -16.39
CA VAL A 77 10.53 1.12 -16.28
C VAL A 77 11.96 0.62 -16.03
N MET A 78 12.95 1.16 -16.74
CA MET A 78 14.36 0.75 -16.55
C MET A 78 14.86 1.11 -15.14
N VAL A 79 14.52 2.30 -14.65
CA VAL A 79 14.86 2.74 -13.28
C VAL A 79 14.23 1.82 -12.23
N ILE A 80 12.94 1.47 -12.40
CA ILE A 80 12.24 0.54 -11.50
C ILE A 80 12.93 -0.82 -11.49
N ARG A 81 13.28 -1.36 -12.67
CA ARG A 81 13.96 -2.66 -12.76
C ARG A 81 15.28 -2.63 -11.97
N SER A 82 16.12 -1.62 -12.21
CA SER A 82 17.42 -1.50 -11.51
C SER A 82 17.24 -1.38 -10.00
N ALA A 83 16.28 -0.58 -9.53
CA ALA A 83 16.02 -0.44 -8.09
C ALA A 83 15.56 -1.76 -7.44
N LEU A 84 14.77 -2.58 -8.16
CA LEU A 84 14.35 -3.89 -7.67
C LEU A 84 15.48 -4.93 -7.70
N GLU A 85 16.37 -4.86 -8.69
CA GLU A 85 17.58 -5.69 -8.77
C GLU A 85 18.52 -5.40 -7.59
N GLU A 86 18.79 -4.12 -7.30
CA GLU A 86 19.59 -3.67 -6.15
C GLU A 86 18.99 -4.13 -4.81
N LEU A 87 17.67 -4.02 -4.67
CA LEU A 87 16.97 -4.48 -3.46
C LEU A 87 17.14 -5.99 -3.23
N ARG A 88 17.09 -6.79 -4.32
CA ARG A 88 17.30 -8.24 -4.24
C ARG A 88 18.74 -8.58 -3.84
N GLU A 89 19.71 -7.97 -4.50
CA GLU A 89 21.13 -8.19 -4.22
C GLU A 89 21.52 -7.78 -2.79
N GLY A 90 20.96 -6.68 -2.30
CA GLY A 90 21.15 -6.23 -0.92
C GLY A 90 20.53 -7.17 0.12
N ALA A 91 19.45 -7.87 -0.22
CA ALA A 91 18.83 -8.88 0.65
C ALA A 91 19.63 -10.19 0.68
N ASP A 92 20.15 -10.63 -0.47
CA ASP A 92 20.94 -11.86 -0.58
C ASP A 92 22.33 -11.74 0.06
N GLY A 93 22.90 -10.53 0.14
CA GLY A 93 24.21 -10.27 0.76
C GLY A 93 24.21 -10.18 2.29
N GLN A 94 23.05 -10.32 2.95
CA GLN A 94 22.88 -10.22 4.40
C GLN A 94 22.54 -11.55 5.09
N LEU A 95 22.58 -12.67 4.34
CA LEU A 95 22.43 -14.05 4.82
C LEU A 95 23.79 -14.76 4.91
#